data_AF-A0A660ZWB3-F1
#
_entry.id   AF-A0A660ZWB3-F1
#
_cell.length_a   1.000
_cell.length_b   1.000
_cell.length_c   1.000
_cell.angle_alpha   90.00
_cell.angle_beta   90.00
_cell.angle_gamma   90.00
#
_symmetry.space_group_name_H-M   'P 1'
#
loop_
_entity.id
_entity.type
_entity.pdbx_description
1 polymer ?
#
loop_
_entity_poly.entity_id
_entity_poly.type
_entity_poly.pdbx_seq_one_letter_code
_entity_poly.pdbx_strand_id
1 'polypeptide(L)'
;MSARRILLLCCTLLTLSRPAPAELDSTEQQIVAAINARQHEALTLLERSVNLNSGTLNLQGVRAMGDLLRPEFDALGFDTRWIDGSAFGRAGHLVATHGDRGPHFLLIGHLDTVFETDSPFQTYEPLDQQHARGPGTTDMKGGNVIILELLHAFAAAGVLDEMTITVFLTGDEERSGRPLEL
;
A
#
# COMPACT_ATOMS: atom_id res chain seq x y z
N MET A 1 -45.07 13.56 -69.76
CA MET A 1 -43.73 14.06 -69.39
C MET A 1 -43.60 13.91 -67.88
N SER A 2 -42.92 12.85 -67.46
CA SER A 2 -42.78 12.42 -66.05
C SER A 2 -41.44 12.92 -65.51
N ALA A 3 -41.46 13.55 -64.33
CA ALA A 3 -40.26 13.84 -63.56
C ALA A 3 -40.50 13.45 -62.10
N ARG A 4 -40.16 12.20 -61.76
CA ARG A 4 -39.96 11.75 -60.37
C ARG A 4 -38.68 12.39 -59.85
N ARG A 5 -38.78 13.21 -58.80
CA ARG A 5 -37.61 13.63 -58.00
C ARG A 5 -37.48 12.67 -56.82
N ILE A 6 -36.51 11.76 -56.93
CA ILE A 6 -35.93 11.00 -55.82
C ILE A 6 -34.88 11.94 -55.22
N LEU A 7 -35.00 12.31 -53.94
CA LEU A 7 -33.90 12.96 -53.24
C LEU A 7 -33.58 12.19 -51.96
N LEU A 8 -32.30 11.83 -51.90
CA LEU A 8 -31.62 10.93 -50.97
C LEU A 8 -31.83 11.31 -49.50
N LEU A 9 -32.15 10.30 -48.69
CA LEU A 9 -32.00 10.34 -47.24
C LEU A 9 -30.55 9.95 -46.91
N CYS A 10 -29.67 10.93 -46.74
CA CYS A 10 -28.34 10.70 -46.17
C CYS A 10 -28.47 10.44 -44.67
N CYS A 11 -28.56 9.17 -44.27
CA CYS A 11 -28.37 8.76 -42.89
C CYS A 11 -26.87 8.84 -42.56
N THR A 12 -26.46 9.93 -41.92
CA THR A 12 -25.18 10.03 -41.22
C THR A 12 -25.19 9.07 -40.02
N LEU A 13 -24.59 7.89 -40.19
CA LEU A 13 -24.21 7.03 -39.06
C LEU A 13 -23.05 7.71 -38.31
N LEU A 14 -23.39 8.53 -37.33
CA LEU A 14 -22.48 8.93 -36.26
C LEU A 14 -22.24 7.69 -35.38
N THR A 15 -21.19 6.93 -35.66
CA THR A 15 -20.68 5.92 -34.75
C THR A 15 -20.09 6.63 -33.52
N LEU A 16 -20.92 6.82 -32.51
CA LEU A 16 -20.46 7.16 -31.16
C LEU A 16 -19.54 6.03 -30.69
N SER A 17 -18.23 6.25 -30.82
CA SER A 17 -17.23 5.38 -30.21
C SER A 17 -17.35 5.58 -28.70
N ARG A 18 -18.18 4.77 -28.05
CA ARG A 18 -18.16 4.67 -26.58
C ARG A 18 -16.78 4.12 -26.23
N PRO A 19 -16.00 4.78 -25.35
CA PRO A 19 -14.87 4.10 -24.75
C PRO A 19 -15.43 2.85 -24.08
N ALA A 20 -14.98 1.67 -24.52
CA ALA A 20 -15.24 0.47 -23.76
C ALA A 20 -14.63 0.71 -22.37
N PRO A 21 -15.37 0.54 -21.26
CA PRO A 21 -14.71 0.42 -19.97
C PRO A 21 -13.61 -0.63 -20.14
N ALA A 22 -12.38 -0.30 -19.75
CA ALA A 22 -11.31 -1.28 -19.75
C ALA A 22 -11.72 -2.38 -18.77
N GLU A 23 -12.22 -3.49 -19.30
CA GLU A 23 -12.56 -4.65 -18.49
C GLU A 23 -11.27 -5.20 -17.93
N LEU A 24 -11.27 -5.50 -16.63
CA LEU A 24 -10.14 -6.13 -15.96
C LEU A 24 -9.89 -7.49 -16.61
N ASP A 25 -8.63 -7.81 -16.87
CA ASP A 25 -8.27 -9.14 -17.33
C ASP A 25 -8.43 -10.19 -16.21
N SER A 26 -8.22 -11.47 -16.53
CA SER A 26 -8.41 -12.55 -15.55
C SER A 26 -7.50 -12.43 -14.33
N THR A 27 -6.29 -11.90 -14.52
CA THR A 27 -5.31 -11.73 -13.45
C THR A 27 -5.70 -10.56 -12.55
N GLU A 28 -6.08 -9.43 -13.14
CA GLU A 28 -6.57 -8.27 -12.42
C GLU A 28 -7.84 -8.58 -11.61
N GLN A 29 -8.76 -9.38 -12.17
CA GLN A 29 -9.95 -9.85 -11.44
C GLN A 29 -9.58 -10.72 -10.23
N GLN A 30 -8.58 -11.61 -10.35
CA GLN A 30 -8.10 -12.43 -9.24
C GLN A 30 -7.45 -11.57 -8.15
N ILE A 31 -6.67 -10.55 -8.54
CA ILE A 31 -6.06 -9.59 -7.60
C ILE A 31 -7.16 -8.86 -6.82
N VAL A 32 -8.17 -8.31 -7.51
CA VAL A 32 -9.30 -7.62 -6.85
C VAL A 32 -10.06 -8.56 -5.92
N ALA A 33 -10.32 -9.79 -6.34
CA ALA A 33 -10.99 -10.79 -5.50
C ALA A 33 -10.17 -11.13 -4.24
N ALA A 34 -8.84 -11.27 -4.37
CA ALA A 34 -7.95 -11.56 -3.26
C ALA A 34 -7.91 -10.40 -2.25
N ILE A 35 -7.85 -9.15 -2.71
CA ILE A 35 -7.91 -7.96 -1.85
C ILE A 35 -9.24 -7.92 -1.08
N ASN A 36 -10.36 -8.12 -1.77
CA ASN A 36 -11.68 -8.11 -1.14
C ASN A 36 -11.82 -9.23 -0.09
N ALA A 37 -11.25 -10.41 -0.35
CA ALA A 37 -11.29 -11.54 0.58
C ALA A 37 -10.49 -11.30 1.87
N ARG A 38 -9.49 -10.40 1.83
CA ARG A 38 -8.60 -10.08 2.96
C ARG A 38 -8.92 -8.77 3.67
N GLN A 39 -10.06 -8.15 3.35
CA GLN A 39 -10.43 -6.85 3.92
C GLN A 39 -10.46 -6.87 5.45
N HIS A 40 -10.90 -7.97 6.07
CA HIS A 40 -10.95 -8.08 7.52
C HIS A 40 -9.56 -8.12 8.16
N GLU A 41 -8.64 -8.89 7.58
CA GLU A 41 -7.25 -9.00 7.98
C GLU A 41 -6.53 -7.65 7.85
N ALA A 42 -6.76 -6.95 6.72
CA ALA A 42 -6.20 -5.63 6.47
C ALA A 42 -6.64 -4.61 7.53
N LEU A 43 -7.94 -4.56 7.85
CA LEU A 43 -8.46 -3.65 8.88
C LEU A 43 -7.97 -4.02 10.28
N THR A 44 -7.83 -5.32 10.56
CA THR A 44 -7.29 -5.81 11.84
C THR A 44 -5.81 -5.42 12.00
N LEU A 45 -5.01 -5.56 10.94
CA LEU A 45 -3.61 -5.13 10.95
C LEU A 45 -3.50 -3.61 11.09
N LEU A 46 -4.36 -2.85 10.41
CA LEU A 46 -4.41 -1.39 10.53
C LEU A 46 -4.74 -0.97 11.97
N GLU A 47 -5.76 -1.56 12.60
CA GLU A 47 -6.13 -1.28 13.99
C GLU A 47 -4.96 -1.58 14.95
N ARG A 48 -4.32 -2.74 14.82
CA ARG A 48 -3.13 -3.11 15.61
C ARG A 48 -1.98 -2.13 15.42
N SER A 49 -1.74 -1.72 14.18
CA SER A 49 -0.69 -0.77 13.82
C SER A 49 -0.98 0.60 14.43
N VAL A 50 -2.21 1.11 14.30
CA VAL A 50 -2.61 2.43 14.79
C VAL A 50 -2.50 2.50 16.32
N ASN A 51 -2.95 1.46 17.02
CA ASN A 51 -2.86 1.37 18.48
C ASN A 51 -1.42 1.19 19.02
N LEU A 52 -0.44 0.99 18.13
CA LEU A 52 0.98 1.00 18.49
C LEU A 52 1.56 2.39 18.21
N ASN A 53 1.85 3.17 19.25
CA ASN A 53 2.49 4.47 19.08
C ASN A 53 3.87 4.30 18.42
N SER A 54 4.09 5.02 17.34
CA SER A 54 5.35 5.06 16.61
C SER A 54 5.75 6.50 16.30
N GLY A 55 5.60 7.42 17.27
CA GLY A 55 6.17 8.77 17.15
C GLY A 55 7.66 8.70 16.77
N THR A 56 8.14 9.59 15.89
CA THR A 56 9.52 9.51 15.37
C THR A 56 10.59 9.45 16.47
N LEU A 57 10.37 10.09 17.63
CA LEU A 57 11.30 10.03 18.76
C LEU A 57 11.06 8.83 19.68
N ASN A 58 9.92 8.16 19.57
CA ASN A 58 9.64 6.89 20.22
C ASN A 58 10.34 5.75 19.47
N LEU A 59 11.66 5.65 19.63
CA LEU A 59 12.46 4.67 18.88
C LEU A 59 12.02 3.22 19.12
N GLN A 60 11.58 2.91 20.35
CA GLN A 60 11.04 1.61 20.68
C GLN A 60 9.72 1.34 19.95
N GLY A 61 8.85 2.34 19.86
CA GLY A 61 7.59 2.27 19.12
C GLY A 61 7.80 2.06 17.62
N VAL A 62 8.70 2.84 17.01
CA VAL A 62 9.07 2.67 15.59
C VAL A 62 9.63 1.27 15.33
N ARG A 63 10.51 0.77 16.22
CA ARG A 63 11.02 -0.60 16.12
C ARG A 63 9.90 -1.65 16.26
N ALA A 64 9.00 -1.47 17.22
CA ALA A 64 7.88 -2.38 17.43
C ALA A 64 6.91 -2.39 16.23
N MET A 65 6.77 -1.27 15.49
CA MET A 65 6.03 -1.24 14.22
C MET A 65 6.71 -2.11 13.16
N GLY A 66 8.04 -2.02 13.04
CA GLY A 66 8.82 -2.93 12.20
C GLY A 66 8.61 -4.40 12.59
N ASP A 67 8.68 -4.71 13.88
CA ASP A 67 8.48 -6.06 14.39
C ASP A 67 7.02 -6.56 14.20
N LEU A 68 6.04 -5.66 14.12
CA LEU A 68 4.65 -5.97 13.80
C LEU A 68 4.47 -6.36 12.33
N LEU A 69 5.10 -5.63 11.40
CA LEU A 69 4.93 -5.83 9.96
C LEU A 69 5.85 -6.92 9.38
N ARG A 70 7.01 -7.15 10.00
CA ARG A 70 7.99 -8.14 9.55
C ARG A 70 7.41 -9.54 9.31
N PRO A 71 6.60 -10.13 10.23
CA PRO A 71 6.04 -11.46 10.02
C PRO A 71 5.11 -11.56 8.81
N GLU A 72 4.44 -10.47 8.42
CA GLU A 72 3.55 -10.45 7.25
C GLU A 72 4.37 -10.57 5.95
N PHE A 73 5.52 -9.90 5.87
CA PHE A 73 6.48 -10.06 4.77
C PHE A 73 7.14 -11.45 4.77
N ASP A 74 7.58 -11.93 5.93
CA ASP A 74 8.23 -13.25 6.07
C ASP A 74 7.28 -14.38 5.62
N ALA A 75 5.98 -14.27 5.95
CA ALA A 75 4.96 -15.24 5.53
C ALA A 75 4.74 -15.29 4.01
N LEU A 76 5.09 -14.21 3.29
CA LEU A 76 5.08 -14.12 1.83
C LEU A 76 6.41 -14.55 1.19
N GLY A 77 7.38 -15.01 1.99
CA GLY A 77 8.69 -15.44 1.51
C GLY A 77 9.62 -14.28 1.14
N PHE A 78 9.42 -13.10 1.72
CA PHE A 78 10.40 -12.03 1.64
C PHE A 78 11.55 -12.27 2.64
N ASP A 79 12.76 -11.90 2.24
CA ASP A 79 13.89 -11.78 3.19
C ASP A 79 13.83 -10.39 3.86
N THR A 80 13.67 -10.39 5.19
CA THR A 80 13.51 -9.16 5.97
C THR A 80 14.74 -8.85 6.82
N ARG A 81 15.13 -7.57 6.83
CA ARG A 81 16.23 -7.09 7.66
C ARG A 81 15.93 -5.69 8.22
N TRP A 82 16.47 -5.44 9.42
CA TRP A 82 16.48 -4.12 10.03
C TRP A 82 17.78 -3.40 9.71
N ILE A 83 17.70 -2.17 9.21
CA ILE A 83 18.84 -1.25 9.13
C ILE A 83 18.85 -0.45 10.42
N ASP A 84 19.92 -0.55 11.21
CA ASP A 84 20.04 0.19 12.46
C ASP A 84 20.18 1.70 12.23
N GLY A 85 19.40 2.50 12.96
CA GLY A 85 19.38 3.96 12.82
C GLY A 85 20.20 4.71 13.86
N SER A 86 20.96 4.01 14.72
CA SER A 86 21.65 4.66 15.84
C SER A 86 22.66 5.73 15.38
N ALA A 87 23.31 5.50 14.23
CA ALA A 87 24.28 6.42 13.65
C ALA A 87 23.68 7.78 13.24
N PHE A 88 22.39 7.82 12.92
CA PHE A 88 21.64 9.05 12.61
C PHE A 88 20.60 9.40 13.68
N GLY A 89 20.68 8.77 14.87
CA GLY A 89 19.84 9.07 16.02
C GLY A 89 18.37 8.70 15.86
N ARG A 90 18.08 7.60 15.15
CA ARG A 90 16.71 7.08 14.93
C ARG A 90 16.64 5.57 15.17
N ALA A 91 15.43 5.02 15.08
CA ALA A 91 15.21 3.59 15.30
C ALA A 91 15.84 2.74 14.20
N GLY A 92 15.77 3.22 12.96
CA GLY A 92 16.20 2.48 11.78
C GLY A 92 15.09 2.28 10.78
N HIS A 93 15.27 1.30 9.89
CA HIS A 93 14.37 1.01 8.78
C HIS A 93 14.11 -0.49 8.65
N LEU A 94 12.92 -0.86 8.19
CA LEU A 94 12.62 -2.23 7.78
C LEU A 94 12.77 -2.33 6.27
N VAL A 95 13.57 -3.31 5.81
CA VAL A 95 13.70 -3.65 4.39
C VAL A 95 13.26 -5.08 4.19
N ALA A 96 12.42 -5.32 3.18
CA ALA A 96 11.99 -6.64 2.76
C ALA A 96 12.27 -6.82 1.26
N THR A 97 12.91 -7.93 0.86
CA THR A 97 13.22 -8.21 -0.55
C THR A 97 12.70 -9.57 -0.99
N HIS A 98 12.18 -9.66 -2.22
CA HIS A 98 11.69 -10.90 -2.81
C HIS A 98 12.00 -10.97 -4.31
N GLY A 99 12.29 -12.17 -4.79
CA GLY A 99 12.57 -12.44 -6.20
C GLY A 99 13.94 -11.95 -6.69
N ASP A 100 14.32 -12.42 -7.86
CA ASP A 100 15.57 -12.09 -8.57
C ASP A 100 15.40 -12.05 -10.11
N ARG A 101 14.14 -12.08 -10.57
CA ARG A 101 13.75 -12.12 -11.99
C ARG A 101 12.68 -11.08 -12.28
N GLY A 102 12.51 -10.76 -13.57
CA GLY A 102 11.45 -9.86 -14.05
C GLY A 102 11.71 -8.38 -13.74
N PRO A 103 10.68 -7.51 -13.87
CA PRO A 103 10.77 -6.11 -13.53
C PRO A 103 11.09 -5.90 -12.04
N HIS A 104 11.82 -4.83 -11.74
CA HIS A 104 12.21 -4.50 -10.36
C HIS A 104 11.35 -3.34 -9.84
N PHE A 105 10.58 -3.59 -8.78
CA PHE A 105 9.73 -2.61 -8.12
C PHE A 105 10.31 -2.22 -6.77
N LEU A 106 10.29 -0.91 -6.49
CA LEU A 106 10.58 -0.36 -5.18
C LEU A 106 9.28 0.20 -4.60
N LEU A 107 8.83 -0.38 -3.49
CA LEU A 107 7.68 0.10 -2.72
C LEU A 107 8.21 0.78 -1.46
N ILE A 108 7.86 2.06 -1.28
CA ILE A 108 8.36 2.84 -0.15
C ILE A 108 7.22 3.16 0.81
N GLY A 109 7.56 3.21 2.10
CA GLY A 109 6.71 3.74 3.13
C GLY A 109 7.52 4.20 4.34
N HIS A 110 6.86 4.55 5.43
CA HIS A 110 7.45 4.95 6.70
C HIS A 110 6.68 4.36 7.88
N LEU A 111 7.41 4.05 8.95
CA LEU A 111 6.93 3.38 10.16
C LEU A 111 6.55 4.40 11.24
N ASP A 112 7.17 5.58 11.19
CA ASP A 112 7.01 6.61 12.19
C ASP A 112 5.75 7.44 11.96
N THR A 113 5.48 8.36 12.88
CA THR A 113 4.37 9.32 12.78
C THR A 113 4.79 10.60 13.49
N VAL A 114 4.11 11.70 13.20
CA VAL A 114 4.22 12.93 14.02
C VAL A 114 3.69 12.81 15.45
N PHE A 115 3.05 11.71 15.83
CA PHE A 115 2.33 11.58 17.11
C PHE A 115 3.22 10.96 18.20
N GLU A 116 3.89 11.79 18.99
CA GLU A 116 4.71 11.34 20.12
C GLU A 116 3.89 10.72 21.26
N THR A 117 4.55 10.06 22.20
CA THR A 117 3.90 9.25 23.25
C THR A 117 2.98 10.04 24.19
N ASP A 118 3.16 11.35 24.29
CA ASP A 118 2.34 12.27 25.11
C ASP A 118 1.16 12.87 24.33
N SER A 119 1.06 12.62 23.02
CA SER A 119 -0.11 13.02 22.22
C SER A 119 -1.37 12.38 22.80
N PRO A 120 -2.49 13.13 22.91
CA PRO A 120 -3.77 12.57 23.33
C PRO A 120 -4.45 11.73 22.22
N PHE A 121 -3.94 11.80 20.98
CA PHE A 121 -4.46 11.06 19.83
C PHE A 121 -3.63 9.78 19.62
N GLN A 122 -4.09 8.68 20.22
CA GLN A 122 -3.34 7.41 20.29
C GLN A 122 -4.11 6.17 19.82
N THR A 123 -5.43 6.26 19.71
CA THR A 123 -6.29 5.09 19.57
C THR A 123 -6.95 5.03 18.20
N TYR A 124 -7.08 3.81 17.68
CA TYR A 124 -7.95 3.52 16.55
C TYR A 124 -9.42 3.58 16.99
N GLU A 125 -10.25 4.25 16.20
CA GLU A 125 -11.67 4.39 16.45
C GLU A 125 -12.45 4.27 15.12
N PRO A 126 -13.26 3.21 14.96
CA PRO A 126 -14.23 3.15 13.88
C PRO A 126 -15.25 4.28 14.02
N LEU A 127 -15.47 5.04 12.95
CA LEU A 127 -16.47 6.11 12.92
C LEU A 127 -17.77 5.64 12.28
N ASP A 128 -17.65 4.89 11.18
CA ASP A 128 -18.77 4.25 10.48
C ASP A 128 -18.27 3.06 9.64
N GLN A 129 -19.08 2.58 8.68
CA GLN A 129 -18.73 1.44 7.82
C GLN A 129 -17.63 1.72 6.79
N GLN A 130 -17.28 2.98 6.56
CA GLN A 130 -16.34 3.44 5.53
C GLN A 130 -15.19 4.26 6.12
N HIS A 131 -15.30 4.71 7.37
CA HIS A 131 -14.33 5.59 8.00
C HIS A 131 -13.89 5.09 9.38
N ALA A 132 -12.60 5.28 9.65
CA ALA A 132 -12.01 5.17 10.98
C ALA A 132 -11.05 6.34 11.19
N ARG A 133 -10.80 6.69 12.45
CA ARG A 133 -9.79 7.67 12.84
C ARG A 133 -8.75 7.04 13.76
N GLY A 134 -7.53 7.54 13.68
CA GLY A 134 -6.46 7.19 14.60
C GLY A 134 -5.11 7.72 14.10
N PRO A 135 -4.08 7.76 14.96
CA PRO A 135 -2.77 8.29 14.59
C PRO A 135 -2.13 7.44 13.47
N GLY A 136 -1.80 8.13 12.39
CA GLY A 136 -1.15 7.56 11.23
C GLY A 136 -2.00 6.60 10.39
N THR A 137 -3.33 6.57 10.55
CA THR A 137 -4.22 5.76 9.71
C THR A 137 -4.00 6.06 8.22
N THR A 138 -3.92 7.34 7.86
CA THR A 138 -3.66 7.80 6.48
C THR A 138 -2.17 7.99 6.23
N ASP A 139 -1.43 8.55 7.20
CA ASP A 139 -0.01 8.89 7.07
C ASP A 139 0.86 8.17 8.12
N MET A 140 1.45 7.02 7.79
CA MET A 140 1.09 6.21 6.61
C MET A 140 0.89 4.73 6.90
N LYS A 141 0.45 4.38 8.11
CA LYS A 141 0.18 3.00 8.52
C LYS A 141 -0.79 2.31 7.55
N GLY A 142 -1.82 3.02 7.06
CA GLY A 142 -2.71 2.52 6.01
C GLY A 142 -2.00 2.22 4.69
N GLY A 143 -1.04 3.06 4.29
CA GLY A 143 -0.19 2.80 3.11
C GLY A 143 0.65 1.53 3.25
N ASN A 144 1.23 1.30 4.43
CA ASN A 144 1.97 0.06 4.70
C ASN A 144 1.09 -1.19 4.64
N VAL A 145 -0.14 -1.11 5.14
CA VAL A 145 -1.13 -2.19 5.02
C VAL A 145 -1.51 -2.42 3.56
N ILE A 146 -1.72 -1.35 2.77
CA ILE A 146 -2.00 -1.46 1.33
C ILE A 146 -0.86 -2.17 0.59
N ILE A 147 0.40 -1.88 0.93
CA ILE A 147 1.55 -2.59 0.36
C ILE A 147 1.45 -4.08 0.66
N LEU A 148 1.22 -4.48 1.92
CA LEU A 148 1.10 -5.89 2.29
C LEU A 148 -0.06 -6.60 1.57
N GLU A 149 -1.23 -5.97 1.49
CA GLU A 149 -2.39 -6.58 0.83
C GLU A 149 -2.21 -6.71 -0.69
N LEU A 150 -1.49 -5.77 -1.31
CA LEU A 150 -1.07 -5.91 -2.71
C LEU A 150 -0.20 -7.15 -2.90
N LEU A 151 0.79 -7.35 -2.01
CA LEU A 151 1.69 -8.50 -2.09
C LEU A 151 0.98 -9.83 -1.83
N HIS A 152 0.05 -9.87 -0.87
CA HIS A 152 -0.83 -11.03 -0.68
C HIS A 152 -1.68 -11.33 -1.92
N ALA A 153 -2.21 -10.30 -2.58
CA ALA A 153 -3.00 -10.47 -3.79
C ALA A 153 -2.14 -10.96 -4.97
N PHE A 154 -0.90 -10.47 -5.11
CA PHE A 154 0.05 -10.97 -6.11
C PHE A 154 0.45 -12.42 -5.87
N ALA A 155 0.66 -12.82 -4.62
CA ALA A 155 0.91 -14.21 -4.26
C ALA A 155 -0.30 -15.10 -4.61
N ALA A 156 -1.51 -14.65 -4.27
CA ALA A 156 -2.75 -15.39 -4.55
C ALA A 156 -3.04 -15.53 -6.06
N ALA A 157 -2.71 -14.50 -6.85
CA ALA A 157 -2.82 -14.52 -8.31
C ALA A 157 -1.66 -15.26 -9.00
N GLY A 158 -0.66 -15.72 -8.25
CA GLY A 158 0.48 -16.48 -8.78
C GLY A 158 1.49 -15.67 -9.58
N VAL A 159 1.48 -14.34 -9.44
CA VAL A 159 2.36 -13.42 -10.20
C VAL A 159 3.53 -12.86 -9.38
N LEU A 160 3.54 -13.09 -8.06
CA LEU A 160 4.59 -12.55 -7.17
C LEU A 160 6.00 -13.01 -7.58
N ASP A 161 6.16 -14.26 -8.00
CA ASP A 161 7.46 -14.85 -8.40
C ASP A 161 7.95 -14.38 -9.79
N GLU A 162 7.14 -13.60 -10.52
CA GLU A 162 7.48 -13.04 -11.84
C GLU A 162 8.14 -11.66 -11.76
N MET A 163 8.38 -11.15 -10.54
CA MET A 163 8.94 -9.82 -10.31
C MET A 163 9.98 -9.83 -9.18
N THR A 164 10.80 -8.78 -9.17
CA THR A 164 11.71 -8.48 -8.06
C THR A 164 11.12 -7.31 -7.30
N ILE A 165 10.93 -7.45 -5.99
CA ILE A 165 10.35 -6.40 -5.16
C ILE A 165 11.28 -6.09 -4.00
N THR A 166 11.55 -4.80 -3.83
CA THR A 166 12.10 -4.26 -2.59
C THR A 166 11.03 -3.40 -1.91
N VAL A 167 10.71 -3.70 -0.66
CA VAL A 167 9.94 -2.82 0.21
C VAL A 167 10.91 -2.14 1.17
N PHE A 168 10.86 -0.81 1.23
CA PHE A 168 11.69 -0.01 2.13
C PHE A 168 10.80 0.87 3.00
N LEU A 169 10.71 0.53 4.28
CA LEU A 169 9.94 1.29 5.26
C LEU A 169 10.90 2.09 6.16
N THR A 170 10.99 3.40 5.94
CA THR A 170 11.81 4.29 6.76
C THR A 170 11.22 4.41 8.17
N GLY A 171 11.99 4.95 9.12
CA GLY A 171 11.51 5.13 10.50
C GLY A 171 11.71 6.55 11.01
N ASP A 172 11.88 7.49 10.10
CA ASP A 172 12.21 8.88 10.35
C ASP A 172 11.75 9.84 9.24
N GLU A 173 10.72 9.48 8.48
CA GLU A 173 10.24 10.33 7.38
C GLU A 173 9.73 11.68 7.92
N GLU A 174 8.96 11.61 9.01
CA GLU A 174 8.30 12.75 9.63
C GLU A 174 9.30 13.68 10.33
N ARG A 175 10.46 13.13 10.70
CA ARG A 175 11.59 13.89 11.25
C ARG A 175 12.92 13.17 11.03
N SER A 176 13.59 13.50 9.94
CA SER A 176 14.84 12.83 9.56
C SER A 176 15.94 12.87 10.62
N GLY A 177 16.67 11.77 10.73
CA GLY A 177 17.89 11.64 11.50
C GLY A 177 19.00 12.60 11.07
N ARG A 178 20.05 12.67 11.87
CA ARG A 178 21.27 13.43 11.55
C ARG A 178 22.51 12.63 11.90
N PRO A 179 23.54 12.64 11.04
CA PRO A 179 23.66 13.42 9.81
C PRO A 179 22.81 12.86 8.63
N LEU A 180 22.51 13.68 7.60
CA LEU A 180 21.57 13.30 6.50
C LEU A 180 22.21 12.43 5.42
N GLU A 181 23.55 12.39 5.37
CA GLU A 181 24.32 11.60 4.41
C GLU A 181 24.42 10.11 4.75
N LEU A 182 23.82 9.67 5.87
CA LEU A 182 23.83 8.29 6.36
C LEU A 182 22.49 7.59 6.11
#